data_AF-A0A5K1AU68-F1
#
_entry.id   AF-A0A5K1AU68-F1
#
_cell.length_a   1.000
_cell.length_b   1.000
_cell.length_c   1.000
_cell.angle_alpha   90.00
_cell.angle_beta   90.00
_cell.angle_gamma   90.00
#
_symmetry.space_group_name_H-M   'P 1'
#
loop_
_entity.id
_entity.type
_entity.pdbx_description
1 polymer ?
#
loop_
_entity_poly.entity_id
_entity_poly.type
_entity_poly.pdbx_seq_one_letter_code
_entity_poly.pdbx_strand_id
1 'polypeptide(L)' 'MMRTRVKSASPTTTMHGSNTAGTDSVEWEMRPGGMLVQKRTSGSDQAPAPTIRVRVKYGSAHHEVRISSQATF' A
#
# COMPACT_ATOMS: atom_id res chain seq x y z
N MET A 1 5.28 46.84 -8.13
CA MET A 1 4.72 46.31 -6.87
C MET A 1 4.13 44.92 -7.12
N MET A 2 4.49 43.96 -6.27
CA MET A 2 3.86 42.66 -5.94
C MET A 2 3.64 41.60 -7.05
N ARG A 3 4.52 40.59 -7.06
CA ARG A 3 4.28 39.25 -7.67
C ARG A 3 3.80 38.30 -6.57
N THR A 4 2.58 37.78 -6.68
CA THR A 4 2.02 36.82 -5.72
C THR A 4 2.36 35.39 -6.12
N ARG A 5 2.99 34.64 -5.21
CA ARG A 5 3.34 33.22 -5.37
C ARG A 5 2.24 32.39 -4.72
N VAL A 6 1.49 31.59 -5.48
CA VAL A 6 0.61 30.56 -4.89
C VAL A 6 1.45 29.30 -4.68
N LYS A 7 1.77 29.04 -3.41
CA LYS A 7 2.37 27.78 -2.96
C LYS A 7 1.21 26.81 -2.71
N SER A 8 0.98 25.88 -3.63
CA SER A 8 0.10 24.74 -3.41
C SER A 8 0.71 23.87 -2.32
N ALA A 9 0.27 24.06 -1.08
CA ALA A 9 0.55 23.14 0.02
C ALA A 9 -0.52 22.05 -0.02
N SER A 10 -0.13 20.85 -0.44
CA SER A 10 -0.92 19.64 -0.22
C SER A 10 -1.15 19.50 1.29
N PRO A 11 -2.35 19.21 1.78
CA PRO A 11 -2.52 18.81 3.17
C PRO A 11 -1.92 17.40 3.32
N THR A 12 -0.64 17.33 3.72
CA THR A 12 -0.11 16.12 4.33
C THR A 12 -0.78 16.00 5.70
N THR A 13 -1.93 15.34 5.74
CA THR A 13 -2.53 14.90 6.99
C THR A 13 -1.68 13.76 7.53
N THR A 14 -0.60 14.10 8.24
CA THR A 14 0.06 13.18 9.16
C THR A 14 -0.78 13.16 10.43
N MET A 15 -1.71 12.20 10.53
CA MET A 15 -2.40 11.89 11.78
C MET A 15 -1.41 11.15 12.69
N HIS A 16 -0.64 11.90 13.47
CA HIS A 16 0.20 11.34 14.54
C HIS A 16 -0.71 11.04 15.75
N GLY A 17 -1.29 9.85 15.77
CA GLY A 17 -2.03 9.35 16.93
C GLY A 17 -1.02 8.95 18.01
N SER A 18 -0.79 9.82 19.00
CA SER A 18 -0.17 9.41 20.24
C SER A 18 -1.17 8.56 21.01
N ASN A 19 -0.89 7.26 21.18
CA ASN A 19 -1.54 6.51 22.25
C ASN A 19 -0.55 5.57 22.92
N THR A 20 -0.52 5.71 24.24
CA THR A 20 0.31 5.03 25.23
C THR A 20 0.13 3.52 25.23
N ALA A 21 1.27 2.82 25.34
CA ALA A 21 1.50 1.48 25.90
C ALA A 21 0.40 0.40 25.77
N GLY A 22 0.72 -0.67 25.03
CA GLY A 22 0.20 -2.02 25.30
C GLY A 22 -0.83 -2.60 24.34
N THR A 23 -0.92 -2.14 23.10
CA THR A 23 -1.81 -2.76 22.11
C THR A 23 -1.12 -2.73 20.76
N ASP A 24 -0.92 -3.89 20.15
CA ASP A 24 -0.37 -4.03 18.81
C ASP A 24 -1.13 -3.11 17.86
N SER A 25 -0.50 -1.99 17.48
CA SER A 25 -1.11 -0.99 16.62
C SER A 25 -1.35 -1.66 15.26
N VAL A 26 -2.59 -2.03 14.99
CA VAL A 26 -2.99 -2.67 13.74
C VAL A 26 -2.72 -1.67 12.60
N GLU A 27 -1.67 -1.95 11.83
CA GLU A 27 -1.33 -1.13 10.67
C GLU A 27 -2.36 -1.41 9.56
N TRP A 28 -3.24 -0.44 9.32
CA TRP A 28 -4.19 -0.45 8.23
C TRP A 28 -3.59 0.21 7.00
N GLU A 29 -3.55 -0.52 5.89
CA GLU A 29 -3.12 0.02 4.60
C GLU A 29 -4.34 0.37 3.75
N MET A 30 -4.40 1.61 3.26
CA MET A 30 -5.40 2.02 2.28
C MET A 30 -5.01 1.52 0.89
N ARG A 31 -5.85 0.70 0.29
CA ARG A 31 -5.70 0.20 -1.09
C ARG A 31 -6.55 1.05 -2.06
N PRO A 32 -6.23 1.05 -3.37
CA PRO A 32 -7.06 1.69 -4.38
C PRO A 32 -8.53 1.27 -4.27
N GLY A 33 -9.46 2.22 -4.44
CA GLY A 33 -10.90 2.00 -4.24
C GLY A 33 -11.40 2.23 -2.81
N GLY A 34 -10.55 2.69 -1.89
CA GLY A 34 -10.95 3.05 -0.52
C GLY A 34 -11.04 1.86 0.43
N MET A 35 -10.52 0.71 0.04
CA MET A 35 -10.48 -0.49 0.88
C MET A 35 -9.37 -0.37 1.93
N LEU A 36 -9.70 -0.61 3.19
CA LEU A 36 -8.73 -0.69 4.28
C LEU A 36 -8.38 -2.16 4.51
N VAL A 37 -7.09 -2.50 4.38
CA VAL A 37 -6.60 -3.87 4.58
C VAL A 37 -5.70 -3.91 5.81
N GLN A 38 -6.00 -4.82 6.73
CA GLN A 38 -5.16 -5.08 7.89
C GLN A 38 -3.98 -5.98 7.49
N LYS A 39 -2.76 -5.56 7.79
CA LYS A 39 -1.59 -6.43 7.66
C LYS A 39 -1.68 -7.55 8.71
N ARG A 40 -1.58 -8.81 8.27
CA ARG A 40 -1.37 -9.94 9.18
C ARG A 40 0.08 -9.89 9.64
N THR A 41 0.31 -9.85 10.95
CA THR A 41 1.65 -10.07 11.52
C THR A 41 2.08 -11.48 11.15
N SER A 42 3.03 -11.59 10.21
CA SER A 42 3.63 -12.87 9.85
C SER A 42 4.39 -13.37 11.06
N GLY A 43 3.81 -14.32 11.79
CA GLY A 43 4.55 -15.15 12.73
C GLY A 43 5.79 -15.67 12.01
N SER A 44 6.93 -15.49 12.67
CA SER A 44 8.28 -15.76 12.20
C SER A 44 8.43 -17.04 11.36
N ASP A 45 9.33 -16.99 10.38
CA ASP A 45 9.95 -18.15 9.72
C ASP A 45 9.19 -18.88 8.60
N GLN A 46 8.39 -18.17 7.80
CA GLN A 46 7.89 -18.72 6.54
C GLN A 46 8.88 -18.46 5.39
N ALA A 47 9.24 -19.51 4.66
CA ALA A 47 9.98 -19.38 3.41
C ALA A 47 9.24 -18.43 2.46
N PRO A 48 9.97 -17.61 1.67
CA PRO A 48 9.33 -16.61 0.80
C PRO A 48 8.36 -17.29 -0.17
N ALA A 49 7.14 -16.77 -0.23
CA ALA A 49 6.10 -17.30 -1.10
C ALA A 49 6.56 -17.27 -2.57
N PRO A 50 6.35 -18.36 -3.34
CA PRO A 50 6.65 -18.37 -4.76
C PRO A 50 5.98 -17.20 -5.50
N THR A 51 6.70 -16.60 -6.44
CA THR A 51 6.15 -15.52 -7.28
C THR A 51 5.50 -16.10 -8.53
N ILE A 52 4.26 -15.71 -8.80
CA ILE A 52 3.52 -16.03 -10.02
C ILE A 52 3.72 -14.89 -11.02
N ARG A 53 4.08 -15.25 -12.26
CA ARG A 53 4.22 -14.29 -13.37
C ARG A 53 3.00 -14.38 -14.28
N VAL A 54 2.16 -13.35 -14.25
CA VAL A 54 0.97 -13.22 -15.09
C VAL A 54 1.32 -12.40 -16.32
N ARG A 55 1.01 -12.94 -17.51
CA ARG A 55 1.21 -12.26 -18.79
C ARG A 55 -0.11 -12.13 -19.51
N VAL A 56 -0.50 -10.91 -19.84
CA VAL A 56 -1.73 -10.60 -20.57
C VAL A 56 -1.35 -9.98 -21.91
N LYS A 57 -1.93 -10.51 -22.99
CA LYS A 57 -1.79 -9.96 -24.34
C LYS A 57 -3.18 -9.59 -24.86
N TYR A 58 -3.32 -8.37 -25.38
CA TYR A 58 -4.55 -7.89 -25.99
C TYR A 58 -4.22 -6.96 -27.16
N GLY A 59 -4.49 -7.38 -28.39
CA GLY A 59 -4.04 -6.67 -29.59
C GLY A 59 -2.51 -6.54 -29.60
N SER A 60 -2.00 -5.31 -29.73
CA SER A 60 -0.58 -4.95 -29.62
C SER A 60 -0.12 -4.67 -28.18
N ALA A 61 -1.04 -4.68 -27.20
CA ALA A 61 -0.71 -4.42 -25.81
C ALA A 61 -0.20 -5.69 -25.10
N HIS A 62 0.84 -5.51 -24.29
CA HIS A 62 1.48 -6.56 -23.51
C HIS A 62 1.67 -6.08 -22.07
N HIS A 63 1.13 -6.83 -21.12
CA HIS A 63 1.30 -6.55 -19.69
C HIS A 63 1.90 -7.77 -18.99
N GLU A 64 2.85 -7.51 -18.11
CA GLU A 64 3.44 -8.51 -17.22
C GLU A 64 3.31 -8.00 -15.78
N VAL A 65 2.74 -8.82 -14.91
CA VAL A 65 2.63 -8.54 -13.47
C VAL A 65 3.20 -9.73 -12.70
N ARG A 66 3.96 -9.42 -11.65
CA ARG A 66 4.45 -10.40 -10.68
C ARG A 66 3.60 -10.29 -9.42
N ILE A 67 2.99 -11.40 -9.00
CA ILE A 67 2.17 -11.48 -7.80
C ILE A 67 2.71 -12.57 -6.87
N SER A 68 2.65 -12.36 -5.55
CA SER A 68 2.93 -13.42 -4.57
C SER A 68 1.86 -14.50 -4.67
N SER A 69 2.23 -15.78 -4.59
CA SER A 69 1.27 -16.90 -4.55
C SER A 69 0.38 -16.90 -3.32
N GLN A 70 0.77 -16.17 -2.27
CA GLN A 70 0.00 -16.02 -1.03
C GLN A 70 -0.64 -14.63 -0.90
N ALA A 71 -0.69 -13.85 -1.98
CA ALA A 71 -1.38 -12.57 -1.96
C ALA A 71 -2.87 -12.78 -1.67
N THR A 72 -3.36 -12.22 -0.57
CA THR A 72 -4.80 -12.16 -0.24
C THR A 72 -5.26 -10.70 -0.20
N PHE A 73 -6.57 -10.51 -0.20
CA PHE A 73 -7.20 -9.26 0.21
C PHE A 73 -7.11 -9.09 1.73
#